data_AF-A0A7V6Y4P7-F1
#
_entry.id   AF-A0A7V6Y4P7-F1
#
_cell.length_a   1.000
_cell.length_b   1.000
_cell.length_c   1.000
_cell.angle_alpha   90.00
_cell.angle_beta   90.00
_cell.angle_gamma   90.00
#
_symmetry.space_group_name_H-M   'P 1'
#
loop_
_entity.id
_entity.type
_entity.pdbx_description
1 polymer ?
#
loop_
_entity_poly.entity_id
_entity_poly.type
_entity_poly.pdbx_seq_one_letter_code
_entity_poly.pdbx_strand_id
1 'polypeptide(L)'
;MRYRLKLISILIIASLIVSTLPAGTYAVAAPSSKEDITLELDTKFDVEGFIENMNKEIQDIYGISNDSVRFEVSTKFGTAKIYQVYRIKGNAEEFLGYTFAYGNPFGDKKTIETKKGKKTVYRYLGKALKSTSDPDDGFTNIEFPYDDYSGWTFPDLLPGSEYHSTFIEYPWIKSESKIGKQLSIAINGAFYSNKTATIKLKQQIVTGLVLVHPELVSKNLGPDGRVPAEDIKKLEQIPWEKYVHIYQPPTYSAWGMGVIWHRNKQTGKVWYKTIPIAPYSVVQSKYAIITAGFISDEIADTIDIIETDKGNGYKYLQLRD
;
A
#
# COMPACT_ATOMS: atom_id res chain seq x y z
N MET A 1 8.66 -8.73 57.32
CA MET A 1 9.44 -9.48 56.32
C MET A 1 8.90 -9.10 54.93
N ARG A 2 9.69 -8.34 54.16
CA ARG A 2 9.29 -7.73 52.87
C ARG A 2 9.63 -8.71 51.74
N TYR A 3 8.67 -9.09 50.91
CA TYR A 3 8.95 -9.67 49.60
C TYR A 3 8.69 -8.63 48.51
N ARG A 4 9.78 -8.13 47.92
CA ARG A 4 9.79 -7.34 46.69
C ARG A 4 9.67 -8.32 45.52
N LEU A 5 8.57 -8.29 44.78
CA LEU A 5 8.50 -8.94 43.47
C LEU A 5 9.03 -7.95 42.43
N LYS A 6 10.11 -8.32 41.74
CA LYS A 6 10.66 -7.61 40.59
C LYS A 6 9.72 -7.86 39.39
N LEU A 7 9.19 -6.78 38.81
CA LEU A 7 8.59 -6.81 37.47
C LEU A 7 9.72 -7.01 36.45
N ILE A 8 9.79 -8.19 35.85
CA ILE A 8 10.61 -8.47 34.67
C ILE A 8 9.72 -8.29 33.45
N SER A 9 10.04 -7.30 32.63
CA SER A 9 9.48 -7.08 31.30
C SER A 9 9.77 -8.29 30.41
N ILE A 10 8.74 -8.92 29.84
CA ILE A 10 8.90 -9.92 28.80
C ILE A 10 8.33 -9.34 27.50
N LEU A 11 9.24 -8.89 26.63
CA LEU A 11 9.01 -8.72 25.21
C LEU A 11 8.85 -10.11 24.58
N ILE A 12 7.67 -10.44 24.07
CA ILE A 12 7.48 -11.66 23.26
C ILE A 12 7.58 -11.26 21.79
N ILE A 13 8.72 -11.58 21.20
CA ILE A 13 8.94 -11.67 19.75
C ILE A 13 8.35 -13.02 19.33
N ALA A 14 7.29 -13.00 18.52
CA ALA A 14 6.81 -14.19 17.83
C ALA A 14 7.00 -13.99 16.32
N SER A 15 8.06 -14.61 15.81
CA SER A 15 8.40 -14.68 14.39
C SER A 15 8.02 -16.06 13.81
N LEU A 16 7.53 -16.01 12.56
CA LEU A 16 7.28 -17.08 11.59
C LEU A 16 6.13 -18.08 11.82
N ILE A 17 5.09 -17.92 10.98
CA ILE A 17 4.63 -19.01 10.09
C ILE A 17 4.51 -18.43 8.67
N VAL A 18 5.34 -18.94 7.76
CA VAL A 18 5.17 -18.76 6.31
C VAL A 18 4.04 -19.70 5.89
N SER A 19 2.80 -19.21 5.84
CA SER A 19 1.73 -19.94 5.17
C SER A 19 1.65 -19.46 3.72
N THR A 20 2.11 -20.31 2.80
CA THR A 20 1.74 -20.24 1.39
C THR A 20 0.26 -20.63 1.28
N LEU A 21 -0.64 -19.71 1.62
CA LEU A 21 -2.05 -19.89 1.37
C LEU A 21 -2.32 -19.74 -0.14
N PRO A 22 -3.11 -20.63 -0.75
CA PRO A 22 -3.60 -20.41 -2.11
C PRO A 22 -4.39 -19.09 -2.12
N ALA A 23 -4.21 -18.32 -3.20
CA ALA A 23 -4.91 -17.06 -3.44
C ALA A 23 -6.42 -17.32 -3.61
N GLY A 24 -7.12 -17.51 -2.50
CA GLY A 24 -8.57 -17.44 -2.44
C GLY A 24 -8.97 -16.00 -2.71
N THR A 25 -9.90 -15.80 -3.63
CA THR A 25 -10.48 -14.49 -3.94
C THR A 25 -11.36 -14.06 -2.78
N TYR A 26 -10.75 -13.43 -1.78
CA TYR A 26 -11.45 -12.77 -0.68
C TYR A 26 -11.70 -11.33 -1.09
N ALA A 27 -12.96 -11.01 -1.37
CA ALA A 27 -13.40 -9.69 -1.80
C ALA A 27 -12.86 -8.60 -0.85
N VAL A 28 -12.13 -7.62 -1.38
CA VAL A 28 -11.89 -6.38 -0.63
C VAL A 28 -13.25 -5.71 -0.51
N ALA A 29 -13.72 -5.47 0.72
CA ALA A 29 -14.83 -4.57 0.92
C ALA A 29 -14.35 -3.15 0.60
N ALA A 30 -14.57 -2.75 -0.65
CA ALA A 30 -14.19 -1.43 -1.13
C ALA A 30 -14.92 -0.31 -0.35
N PRO A 31 -14.32 0.88 -0.22
CA PRO A 31 -14.98 2.09 0.23
C PRO A 31 -16.03 2.58 -0.75
N SER A 32 -17.06 3.24 -0.24
CA SER A 32 -18.06 3.90 -1.06
C SER A 32 -17.49 5.12 -1.80
N SER A 33 -18.08 5.53 -2.92
CA SER A 33 -17.83 6.81 -3.62
C SER A 33 -18.16 8.06 -2.78
N LYS A 34 -18.47 7.86 -1.50
CA LYS A 34 -18.74 8.88 -0.48
C LYS A 34 -17.65 8.87 0.59
N GLU A 35 -16.48 8.32 0.34
CA GLU A 35 -15.42 8.21 1.34
C GLU A 35 -14.16 8.91 0.83
N ASP A 36 -13.56 9.72 1.72
CA ASP A 36 -12.36 10.47 1.39
C ASP A 36 -11.18 9.88 2.13
N ILE A 37 -10.02 9.84 1.46
CA ILE A 37 -8.73 9.63 2.12
C ILE A 37 -8.13 11.00 2.42
N THR A 38 -7.74 11.25 3.66
CA THR A 38 -7.05 12.49 4.08
C THR A 38 -5.74 12.18 4.76
N LEU A 39 -4.78 13.10 4.61
CA LEU A 39 -3.48 13.03 5.27
C LEU A 39 -3.28 14.20 6.22
N GLU A 40 -2.98 13.91 7.48
CA GLU A 40 -2.69 14.94 8.49
C GLU A 40 -1.24 14.81 8.97
N LEU A 41 -0.50 15.92 8.98
CA LEU A 41 0.88 15.94 9.46
C LEU A 41 0.90 15.74 10.97
N ASP A 42 1.62 14.73 11.44
CA ASP A 42 1.85 14.51 12.87
C ASP A 42 3.17 15.16 13.30
N THR A 43 3.06 16.30 13.97
CA THR A 43 4.22 17.09 14.45
C THR A 43 4.77 16.59 15.78
N LYS A 44 4.12 15.63 16.42
CA LYS A 44 4.50 15.11 17.75
C LYS A 44 5.03 13.68 17.69
N PHE A 45 5.09 13.09 16.50
CA PHE A 45 5.55 11.72 16.31
C PHE A 45 7.03 11.56 16.62
N ASP A 46 7.40 10.45 17.25
CA ASP A 46 8.80 10.04 17.39
C ASP A 46 9.31 9.53 16.04
N VAL A 47 9.95 10.42 15.28
CA VAL A 47 10.45 10.11 13.94
C VAL A 47 11.56 9.06 13.97
N GLU A 48 12.42 9.08 14.98
CA GLU A 48 13.54 8.14 15.08
C GLU A 48 13.04 6.73 15.35
N GLY A 49 12.22 6.56 16.40
CA GLY A 49 11.61 5.27 16.71
C GLY A 49 10.72 4.74 15.58
N PHE A 50 10.02 5.63 14.85
CA PHE A 50 9.26 5.25 13.66
C PHE A 50 10.15 4.63 12.58
N ILE A 51 11.22 5.33 12.19
CA ILE A 51 12.09 4.91 11.10
C ILE A 51 12.87 3.64 11.47
N GLU A 52 13.32 3.51 12.72
CA GLU A 52 13.93 2.28 13.22
C GLU A 52 12.98 1.09 13.11
N ASN A 53 11.73 1.26 13.54
CA ASN A 53 10.73 0.20 13.47
C ASN A 53 10.39 -0.15 12.02
N MET A 54 10.27 0.84 11.12
CA MET A 54 10.06 0.61 9.69
C MET A 54 11.18 -0.24 9.07
N ASN A 55 12.44 0.04 9.39
CA ASN A 55 13.58 -0.72 8.88
C ASN A 55 13.53 -2.18 9.36
N LYS A 56 13.18 -2.41 10.63
CA LYS A 56 12.98 -3.76 11.15
C LYS A 56 11.83 -4.48 10.42
N GLU A 57 10.71 -3.80 10.22
CA GLU A 57 9.53 -4.34 9.53
C GLU A 57 9.83 -4.74 8.07
N ILE A 58 10.71 -4.02 7.37
CA ILE A 58 11.13 -4.40 6.01
C ILE A 58 11.78 -5.78 6.00
N GLN A 59 12.68 -6.02 6.96
CA GLN A 59 13.35 -7.31 7.11
C GLN A 59 12.36 -8.39 7.54
N ASP A 60 11.53 -8.12 8.57
CA ASP A 60 10.62 -9.11 9.14
C ASP A 60 9.49 -9.52 8.17
N ILE A 61 8.95 -8.57 7.41
CA ILE A 61 7.79 -8.82 6.52
C ILE A 61 8.24 -9.36 5.17
N TYR A 62 9.32 -8.83 4.60
CA TYR A 62 9.72 -9.13 3.22
C TYR A 62 11.00 -9.97 3.11
N GLY A 63 11.76 -10.13 4.20
CA GLY A 63 13.07 -10.78 4.17
C GLY A 63 14.11 -9.97 3.39
N ILE A 64 13.96 -8.65 3.32
CA ILE A 64 14.88 -7.75 2.62
C ILE A 64 15.88 -7.18 3.62
N SER A 65 17.18 -7.30 3.33
CA SER A 65 18.23 -6.75 4.19
C SER A 65 18.19 -5.22 4.19
N ASN A 66 18.50 -4.63 5.36
CA ASN A 66 18.74 -3.19 5.50
C ASN A 66 19.90 -2.69 4.62
N ASP A 67 20.80 -3.56 4.17
CA ASP A 67 21.83 -3.17 3.19
C ASP A 67 21.24 -2.86 1.80
N SER A 68 20.07 -3.43 1.48
CA SER A 68 19.38 -3.23 0.22
C SER A 68 18.42 -2.03 0.29
N VAL A 69 17.64 -1.94 1.37
CA VAL A 69 16.69 -0.85 1.59
C VAL A 69 16.73 -0.47 3.07
N ARG A 70 17.16 0.76 3.35
CA ARG A 70 17.14 1.35 4.70
C ARG A 70 16.67 2.79 4.62
N PHE A 71 15.65 3.09 5.40
CA PHE A 71 15.15 4.43 5.63
C PHE A 71 16.06 5.16 6.63
N GLU A 72 16.22 6.46 6.40
CA GLU A 72 17.00 7.35 7.26
C GLU A 72 16.07 8.33 7.96
N VAL A 73 16.44 8.82 9.14
CA VAL A 73 15.67 9.86 9.86
C VAL A 73 15.71 11.19 9.09
N SER A 74 16.84 11.50 8.47
CA SER A 74 17.03 12.69 7.64
C SER A 74 17.87 12.36 6.43
N THR A 75 17.58 13.02 5.32
CA THR A 75 18.37 12.97 4.09
C THR A 75 18.85 14.38 3.75
N LYS A 76 19.57 14.54 2.63
CA LYS A 76 19.90 15.88 2.07
C LYS A 76 18.67 16.74 1.76
N PHE A 77 17.47 16.16 1.74
CA PHE A 77 16.21 16.86 1.48
C PHE A 77 15.48 17.30 2.75
N GLY A 78 16.01 16.94 3.93
CA GLY A 78 15.45 17.25 5.23
C GLY A 78 15.06 16.01 6.02
N THR A 79 14.52 16.26 7.22
CA THR A 79 14.00 15.22 8.13
C THR A 79 12.71 14.62 7.61
N ALA A 80 12.50 13.33 7.90
CA ALA A 80 11.25 12.63 7.63
C ALA A 80 10.10 13.31 8.37
N LYS A 81 9.01 13.55 7.64
CA LYS A 81 7.74 14.05 8.16
C LYS A 81 6.70 12.96 8.10
N ILE A 82 6.09 12.65 9.22
CA ILE A 82 5.12 11.56 9.35
C ILE A 82 3.70 12.13 9.16
N TYR A 83 2.93 11.49 8.31
CA TYR A 83 1.54 11.83 8.04
C TYR A 83 0.65 10.67 8.46
N GLN A 84 -0.41 10.95 9.18
CA GLN A 84 -1.47 10.01 9.48
C GLN A 84 -2.42 9.91 8.28
N VAL A 85 -2.75 8.70 7.88
CA VAL A 85 -3.68 8.41 6.78
C VAL A 85 -5.02 8.00 7.38
N TYR A 86 -6.07 8.73 7.03
CA TYR A 86 -7.43 8.46 7.50
C TYR A 86 -8.38 8.22 6.34
N ARG A 87 -9.37 7.39 6.57
CA ARG A 87 -10.56 7.25 5.74
C ARG A 87 -11.76 7.87 6.44
N ILE A 88 -12.44 8.76 5.73
CA ILE A 88 -13.60 9.48 6.26
C ILE A 88 -14.88 8.84 5.70
N LYS A 89 -15.67 8.22 6.58
CA LYS A 89 -16.94 7.57 6.22
C LYS A 89 -18.12 8.23 6.92
N GLY A 90 -18.70 9.22 6.24
CA GLY A 90 -19.75 10.04 6.84
C GLY A 90 -19.13 10.95 7.89
N ASN A 91 -19.52 10.79 9.15
CA ASN A 91 -18.93 11.52 10.28
C ASN A 91 -17.88 10.70 11.04
N ALA A 92 -17.58 9.47 10.58
CA ALA A 92 -16.58 8.61 11.20
C ALA A 92 -15.22 8.75 10.52
N GLU A 93 -14.17 8.70 11.32
CA GLU A 93 -12.77 8.64 10.87
C GLU A 93 -12.19 7.28 11.23
N GLU A 94 -11.67 6.59 10.23
CA GLU A 94 -10.97 5.33 10.38
C GLU A 94 -9.48 5.59 10.15
N PHE A 95 -8.66 5.31 11.16
CA PHE A 95 -7.21 5.38 11.02
C PHE A 95 -6.69 4.21 10.20
N LEU A 96 -5.94 4.50 9.15
CA LEU A 96 -5.43 3.50 8.20
C LEU A 96 -3.91 3.30 8.26
N GLY A 97 -3.22 3.99 9.17
CA GLY A 97 -1.76 3.94 9.29
C GLY A 97 -1.08 5.26 8.97
N TYR A 98 0.21 5.19 8.72
CA TYR A 98 1.07 6.36 8.48
C TYR A 98 1.60 6.37 7.05
N THR A 99 2.13 7.50 6.61
CA THR A 99 3.05 7.60 5.47
C THR A 99 4.09 8.65 5.80
N PHE A 100 5.19 8.72 5.05
CA PHE A 100 6.19 9.75 5.32
C PHE A 100 6.95 10.17 4.07
N ALA A 101 7.43 11.41 4.11
CA ALA A 101 8.28 11.99 3.08
C ALA A 101 9.34 12.89 3.72
N TYR A 102 10.43 13.13 2.99
CA TYR A 102 11.53 13.99 3.45
C TYR A 102 11.30 15.45 3.03
N GLY A 103 11.46 16.39 3.97
CA GLY A 103 11.36 17.82 3.67
C GLY A 103 9.93 18.35 3.57
N ASN A 104 9.71 19.41 2.80
CA ASN A 104 8.42 20.10 2.69
C ASN A 104 7.62 19.68 1.46
N PRO A 105 6.28 19.67 1.53
CA PRO A 105 5.42 19.52 0.35
C PRO A 105 5.72 20.56 -0.74
N PHE A 106 5.63 20.17 -2.01
CA PHE A 106 5.92 21.02 -3.16
C PHE A 106 5.20 20.57 -4.44
N GLY A 107 5.37 21.34 -5.52
CA GLY A 107 4.77 21.09 -6.83
C GLY A 107 3.36 21.67 -6.98
N ASP A 108 2.63 21.18 -7.98
CA ASP A 108 1.28 21.63 -8.30
C ASP A 108 0.34 21.48 -7.10
N LYS A 109 -0.58 22.42 -6.96
CA LYS A 109 -1.58 22.46 -5.90
C LYS A 109 -2.95 22.19 -6.48
N LYS A 110 -3.78 21.46 -5.75
CA LYS A 110 -5.22 21.40 -6.01
C LYS A 110 -5.98 21.64 -4.72
N THR A 111 -7.14 22.28 -4.84
CA THR A 111 -8.12 22.28 -3.76
C THR A 111 -8.97 21.03 -3.92
N ILE A 112 -8.93 20.15 -2.92
CA ILE A 112 -9.87 19.04 -2.81
C ILE A 112 -10.98 19.41 -1.84
N GLU A 113 -12.18 18.93 -2.13
CA GLU A 113 -13.29 18.97 -1.19
C GLU A 113 -13.33 17.64 -0.46
N THR A 114 -13.21 17.68 0.85
CA THR A 114 -13.36 16.51 1.72
C THR A 114 -14.60 16.70 2.58
N LYS A 115 -15.04 15.66 3.26
CA LYS A 115 -16.07 15.73 4.29
C LYS A 115 -15.71 16.64 5.48
N LYS A 116 -14.44 16.96 5.67
CA LYS A 116 -13.97 17.96 6.65
C LYS A 116 -13.95 19.39 6.10
N GLY A 117 -14.34 19.57 4.84
CA GLY A 117 -14.28 20.84 4.12
C GLY A 117 -13.19 20.86 3.05
N LYS A 118 -12.97 22.04 2.48
CA LYS A 118 -12.00 22.24 1.40
C LYS A 118 -10.58 22.32 1.96
N LYS A 119 -9.66 21.60 1.33
CA LYS A 119 -8.24 21.55 1.69
C LYS A 119 -7.38 21.71 0.44
N THR A 120 -6.32 22.50 0.53
CA THR A 120 -5.30 22.58 -0.52
C THR A 120 -4.26 21.49 -0.28
N VAL A 121 -4.08 20.63 -1.27
CA VAL A 121 -3.07 19.57 -1.24
C VAL A 121 -2.02 19.79 -2.33
N TYR A 122 -0.78 19.47 -2.00
CA TYR A 122 0.33 19.46 -2.94
C TYR A 122 0.40 18.12 -3.67
N ARG A 123 0.90 18.15 -4.91
CA ARG A 123 1.22 16.94 -5.69
C ARG A 123 2.23 16.05 -4.97
N TYR A 124 3.20 16.65 -4.29
CA TYR A 124 4.24 15.94 -3.56
C TYR A 124 4.22 16.31 -2.07
N LEU A 125 4.31 15.30 -1.19
CA LEU A 125 4.40 15.48 0.26
C LEU A 125 5.82 15.86 0.72
N GLY A 126 6.79 15.72 -0.18
CA GLY A 126 8.21 15.90 0.05
C GLY A 126 9.01 15.08 -0.95
N LYS A 127 10.23 14.70 -0.58
CA LYS A 127 11.12 13.83 -1.35
C LYS A 127 11.03 12.38 -0.84
N ALA A 128 11.24 11.42 -1.73
CA ALA A 128 11.31 10.00 -1.40
C ALA A 128 12.74 9.62 -0.96
N LEU A 129 12.91 8.44 -0.36
CA LEU A 129 14.23 7.96 0.11
C LEU A 129 15.33 8.05 -0.97
N LYS A 130 14.99 7.71 -2.21
CA LYS A 130 15.94 7.69 -3.33
C LYS A 130 15.68 8.80 -4.36
N SER A 131 15.10 9.92 -3.94
CA SER A 131 14.98 11.13 -4.77
C SER A 131 16.33 11.64 -5.26
N THR A 132 16.37 12.11 -6.49
CA THR A 132 17.53 12.80 -7.05
C THR A 132 17.43 14.31 -6.77
N SER A 133 18.43 15.06 -7.24
CA SER A 133 18.40 16.52 -7.17
C SER A 133 17.45 17.16 -8.20
N ASP A 134 16.79 16.36 -9.04
CA ASP A 134 15.73 16.84 -9.92
C ASP A 134 14.62 17.48 -9.05
N PRO A 135 14.23 18.75 -9.34
CA PRO A 135 13.18 19.43 -8.58
C PRO A 135 11.86 18.66 -8.60
N ASP A 136 11.61 17.90 -9.66
CA ASP A 136 10.36 17.23 -9.96
C ASP A 136 10.26 15.81 -9.35
N ASP A 137 11.36 15.28 -8.79
CA ASP A 137 11.43 13.98 -8.09
C ASP A 137 10.76 14.05 -6.71
N GLY A 138 9.44 14.02 -6.62
CA GLY A 138 8.71 14.07 -5.36
C GLY A 138 8.07 12.75 -4.95
N PHE A 139 7.94 12.54 -3.64
CA PHE A 139 7.07 11.51 -3.08
C PHE A 139 5.61 11.92 -3.30
N THR A 140 4.90 11.19 -4.16
CA THR A 140 3.53 11.53 -4.58
C THR A 140 2.56 11.49 -3.40
N ASN A 141 1.62 12.43 -3.41
CA ASN A 141 0.57 12.48 -2.41
C ASN A 141 -0.58 11.52 -2.79
N ILE A 142 -1.03 10.70 -1.84
CA ILE A 142 -2.21 9.82 -1.97
C ILE A 142 -3.46 10.63 -2.31
N GLU A 143 -3.60 11.83 -1.75
CA GLU A 143 -4.70 12.74 -2.09
C GLU A 143 -4.57 13.29 -3.53
N PHE A 144 -3.51 12.97 -4.27
CA PHE A 144 -3.20 13.40 -5.64
C PHE A 144 -2.94 12.19 -6.59
N PRO A 145 -4.00 11.46 -7.00
CA PRO A 145 -3.88 10.17 -7.69
C PRO A 145 -3.25 10.18 -9.09
N TYR A 146 -3.32 11.29 -9.82
CA TYR A 146 -2.86 11.36 -11.21
C TYR A 146 -2.41 12.78 -11.55
N ASP A 147 -1.47 12.90 -12.47
CA ASP A 147 -1.02 14.19 -13.00
C ASP A 147 -2.02 14.81 -13.97
N ASP A 148 -2.74 13.97 -14.71
CA ASP A 148 -3.88 14.36 -15.56
C ASP A 148 -5.02 13.34 -15.47
N TYR A 149 -6.26 13.83 -15.48
CA TYR A 149 -7.43 12.96 -15.41
C TYR A 149 -7.54 12.16 -16.70
N SER A 150 -7.88 10.88 -16.55
CA SER A 150 -8.13 10.00 -17.68
C SER A 150 -9.30 9.08 -17.37
N GLY A 151 -10.26 8.98 -18.28
CA GLY A 151 -11.51 8.23 -18.11
C GLY A 151 -11.37 6.71 -18.17
N TRP A 152 -10.18 6.15 -17.90
CA TRP A 152 -9.91 4.71 -17.88
C TRP A 152 -9.49 4.23 -16.49
N THR A 153 -9.78 2.96 -16.23
CA THR A 153 -9.42 2.22 -15.02
C THR A 153 -8.17 1.35 -15.26
N PHE A 154 -7.48 0.89 -14.21
CA PHE A 154 -6.32 0.00 -14.40
C PHE A 154 -6.64 -1.27 -15.20
N PRO A 155 -7.79 -1.96 -14.99
CA PRO A 155 -8.20 -3.06 -15.85
C PRO A 155 -8.34 -2.69 -17.33
N ASP A 156 -8.74 -1.45 -17.62
CA ASP A 156 -8.84 -0.91 -18.99
C ASP A 156 -7.49 -0.72 -19.67
N LEU A 157 -6.37 -1.11 -19.06
CA LEU A 157 -5.04 -1.06 -19.67
C LEU A 157 -4.43 -2.46 -19.88
N LEU A 158 -5.19 -3.52 -19.58
CA LEU A 158 -4.85 -4.89 -19.95
C LEU A 158 -4.88 -5.09 -21.47
N PRO A 159 -4.12 -6.07 -22.02
CA PRO A 159 -4.12 -6.38 -23.45
C PRO A 159 -5.54 -6.59 -24.00
N GLY A 160 -5.90 -5.87 -25.06
CA GLY A 160 -7.23 -5.92 -25.69
C GLY A 160 -8.18 -4.76 -25.31
N SER A 161 -7.71 -3.78 -24.53
CA SER A 161 -8.55 -2.67 -24.07
C SER A 161 -8.76 -1.53 -25.09
N GLU A 162 -9.87 -0.81 -24.92
CA GLU A 162 -10.39 0.20 -25.86
C GLU A 162 -9.76 1.60 -25.74
N TYR A 163 -9.01 1.91 -24.67
CA TYR A 163 -8.73 3.31 -24.27
C TYR A 163 -7.58 4.03 -24.97
N HIS A 164 -7.01 3.45 -26.04
CA HIS A 164 -5.85 4.02 -26.75
C HIS A 164 -4.74 4.53 -25.80
N SER A 165 -4.61 3.93 -24.62
CA SER A 165 -3.60 4.21 -23.60
C SER A 165 -3.06 2.87 -23.14
N THR A 166 -1.76 2.80 -22.86
CA THR A 166 -1.13 1.56 -22.38
C THR A 166 -0.11 1.88 -21.31
N PHE A 167 0.01 0.98 -20.34
CA PHE A 167 1.13 1.02 -19.40
C PHE A 167 2.47 0.99 -20.13
N ILE A 168 3.46 1.64 -19.52
CA ILE A 168 4.86 1.50 -19.91
C ILE A 168 5.48 0.42 -19.03
N GLU A 169 5.99 -0.65 -19.64
CA GLU A 169 6.71 -1.71 -18.93
C GLU A 169 8.12 -1.28 -18.54
N TYR A 170 8.49 -1.61 -17.30
CA TYR A 170 9.77 -1.34 -16.68
C TYR A 170 10.25 0.10 -16.91
N PRO A 171 9.44 1.11 -16.50
CA PRO A 171 9.74 2.51 -16.77
C PRO A 171 11.12 2.92 -16.23
N TRP A 172 11.63 2.23 -15.22
CA TRP A 172 12.96 2.42 -14.62
C TRP A 172 14.14 1.77 -15.38
N ILE A 173 13.91 0.93 -16.39
CA ILE A 173 14.98 0.26 -17.17
C ILE A 173 15.27 1.01 -18.48
N LYS A 174 14.25 1.64 -19.08
CA LYS A 174 14.39 2.38 -20.33
C LYS A 174 14.07 3.85 -20.06
N SER A 175 15.10 4.70 -20.14
CA SER A 175 14.97 6.15 -20.10
C SER A 175 14.28 6.64 -21.37
N GLU A 176 12.97 6.47 -21.46
CA GLU A 176 12.23 7.43 -22.25
C GLU A 176 12.50 8.80 -21.61
N SER A 177 13.10 9.72 -22.36
CA SER A 177 13.41 11.07 -21.88
C SER A 177 12.22 11.84 -21.32
N LYS A 178 11.00 11.34 -21.56
CA LYS A 178 9.72 11.87 -21.06
C LYS A 178 9.26 11.27 -19.73
N ILE A 179 9.82 10.14 -19.31
CA ILE A 179 9.63 9.62 -17.96
C ILE A 179 10.63 10.37 -17.08
N GLY A 180 10.36 11.66 -16.86
CA GLY A 180 10.98 12.36 -15.74
C GLY A 180 10.59 11.66 -14.44
N LYS A 181 11.34 11.91 -13.36
CA LYS A 181 10.95 11.44 -12.02
C LYS A 181 11.21 9.96 -11.73
N GLN A 182 12.22 9.38 -12.37
CA GLN A 182 12.69 8.04 -12.03
C GLN A 182 13.62 8.12 -10.83
N LEU A 183 13.21 7.51 -9.73
CA LEU A 183 14.07 7.33 -8.56
C LEU A 183 15.06 6.18 -8.83
N SER A 184 16.01 6.00 -7.91
CA SER A 184 16.91 4.84 -7.98
C SER A 184 16.15 3.52 -8.10
N ILE A 185 16.62 2.66 -9.01
CA ILE A 185 16.05 1.33 -9.23
C ILE A 185 16.33 0.34 -8.09
N ALA A 186 17.16 0.71 -7.11
CA ALA A 186 17.60 -0.18 -6.04
C ALA A 186 16.43 -0.77 -5.24
N ILE A 187 15.40 0.03 -4.96
CA ILE A 187 14.20 -0.44 -4.23
C ILE A 187 13.44 -1.46 -5.09
N ASN A 188 13.21 -1.15 -6.37
CA ASN A 188 12.60 -2.09 -7.32
C ASN A 188 13.39 -3.41 -7.39
N GLY A 189 14.71 -3.33 -7.48
CA GLY A 189 15.59 -4.50 -7.51
C GLY A 189 15.44 -5.35 -6.25
N ALA A 190 15.49 -4.74 -5.06
CA ALA A 190 15.36 -5.45 -3.79
C ALA A 190 14.00 -6.15 -3.64
N PHE A 191 12.91 -5.48 -4.01
CA PHE A 191 11.56 -6.02 -3.84
C PHE A 191 11.18 -7.00 -4.95
N TYR A 192 11.42 -6.68 -6.22
CA TYR A 192 10.97 -7.54 -7.32
C TYR A 192 11.85 -8.76 -7.57
N SER A 193 13.09 -8.78 -7.07
CA SER A 193 13.92 -9.99 -7.08
C SER A 193 13.58 -10.97 -5.94
N ASN A 194 12.85 -10.53 -4.92
CA ASN A 194 12.43 -11.35 -3.80
C ASN A 194 10.99 -11.84 -4.00
N LYS A 195 10.80 -13.15 -4.20
CA LYS A 195 9.49 -13.75 -4.48
C LYS A 195 8.44 -13.44 -3.40
N THR A 196 8.82 -13.51 -2.13
CA THR A 196 7.92 -13.21 -1.00
C THR A 196 7.50 -11.76 -1.02
N ALA A 197 8.46 -10.85 -1.24
CA ALA A 197 8.21 -9.42 -1.31
C ALA A 197 7.28 -9.06 -2.49
N THR A 198 7.53 -9.62 -3.68
CA THR A 198 6.68 -9.43 -4.86
C THR A 198 5.23 -9.86 -4.62
N ILE A 199 5.01 -11.03 -4.01
CA ILE A 199 3.66 -11.52 -3.71
C ILE A 199 2.93 -10.58 -2.73
N LYS A 200 3.60 -10.17 -1.65
CA LYS A 200 3.02 -9.27 -0.65
C LYS A 200 2.72 -7.90 -1.24
N LEU A 201 3.66 -7.33 -1.99
CA LEU A 201 3.47 -6.04 -2.68
C LEU A 201 2.26 -6.07 -3.59
N LYS A 202 2.07 -7.13 -4.37
CA LYS A 202 0.90 -7.27 -5.24
C LYS A 202 -0.41 -7.20 -4.45
N GLN A 203 -0.49 -7.90 -3.32
CA GLN A 203 -1.67 -7.85 -2.44
C GLN A 203 -1.88 -6.46 -1.84
N GLN A 204 -0.81 -5.79 -1.45
CA GLN A 204 -0.84 -4.45 -0.87
C GLN A 204 -1.20 -3.37 -1.90
N ILE A 205 -0.76 -3.50 -3.15
CA ILE A 205 -1.14 -2.62 -4.27
C ILE A 205 -2.63 -2.77 -4.56
N VAL A 206 -3.12 -4.00 -4.74
CA VAL A 206 -4.56 -4.27 -4.98
C VAL A 206 -5.40 -3.70 -3.84
N THR A 207 -5.00 -3.96 -2.59
CA THR A 207 -5.71 -3.46 -1.41
C THR A 207 -5.69 -1.93 -1.35
N GLY A 208 -4.52 -1.31 -1.58
CA GLY A 208 -4.37 0.14 -1.56
C GLY A 208 -5.20 0.83 -2.64
N LEU A 209 -5.17 0.32 -3.87
CA LEU A 209 -5.97 0.85 -4.97
C LEU A 209 -7.46 0.74 -4.71
N VAL A 210 -7.94 -0.41 -4.25
CA VAL A 210 -9.37 -0.59 -3.94
C VAL A 210 -9.79 0.31 -2.78
N LEU A 211 -8.94 0.51 -1.77
CA LEU A 211 -9.27 1.32 -0.59
C LEU A 211 -9.18 2.83 -0.84
N VAL A 212 -8.27 3.29 -1.68
CA VAL A 212 -7.99 4.71 -1.83
C VAL A 212 -8.60 5.27 -3.11
N HIS A 213 -8.56 4.51 -4.19
CA HIS A 213 -8.98 4.94 -5.52
C HIS A 213 -9.87 3.90 -6.23
N PRO A 214 -11.03 3.52 -5.64
CA PRO A 214 -11.93 2.56 -6.27
C PRO A 214 -12.39 2.98 -7.67
N GLU A 215 -12.47 4.29 -7.94
CA GLU A 215 -12.77 4.88 -9.25
C GLU A 215 -11.69 4.60 -10.31
N LEU A 216 -10.46 4.33 -9.88
CA LEU A 216 -9.39 3.90 -10.79
C LEU A 216 -9.42 2.39 -11.03
N VAL A 217 -10.20 1.63 -10.25
CA VAL A 217 -10.32 0.18 -10.38
C VAL A 217 -11.55 -0.21 -11.21
N SER A 218 -12.69 0.45 -11.02
CA SER A 218 -13.93 0.11 -11.73
C SER A 218 -14.77 1.35 -12.05
N LYS A 219 -15.41 1.32 -13.23
CA LYS A 219 -16.46 2.28 -13.63
C LYS A 219 -17.84 1.90 -13.13
N ASN A 220 -18.00 0.64 -12.72
CA ASN A 220 -19.26 0.03 -12.33
C ASN A 220 -19.33 -0.11 -10.81
N LEU A 221 -18.93 0.94 -10.09
CA LEU A 221 -19.04 0.94 -8.63
C LEU A 221 -20.49 0.68 -8.22
N GLY A 222 -20.70 -0.21 -7.25
CA GLY A 222 -22.01 -0.54 -6.73
C GLY A 222 -22.73 0.67 -6.13
N PRO A 223 -24.02 0.57 -5.76
CA PRO A 223 -24.74 1.66 -5.09
C PRO A 223 -24.12 2.09 -3.75
N ASP A 224 -23.41 1.18 -3.10
CA ASP A 224 -22.60 1.40 -1.90
C ASP A 224 -21.16 1.81 -2.24
N GLY A 225 -20.89 2.16 -3.50
CA GLY A 225 -19.62 2.56 -4.09
C GLY A 225 -18.55 1.47 -4.12
N ARG A 226 -18.90 0.21 -3.87
CA ARG A 226 -17.92 -0.87 -3.86
C ARG A 226 -17.46 -1.28 -5.25
N VAL A 227 -16.19 -1.64 -5.36
CA VAL A 227 -15.61 -2.28 -6.54
C VAL A 227 -16.19 -3.69 -6.68
N PRO A 228 -16.76 -4.06 -7.84
CA PRO A 228 -17.22 -5.42 -8.09
C PRO A 228 -16.09 -6.46 -8.04
N ALA A 229 -16.41 -7.68 -7.60
CA ALA A 229 -15.41 -8.73 -7.37
C ALA A 229 -14.67 -9.14 -8.65
N GLU A 230 -15.35 -9.10 -9.79
CA GLU A 230 -14.80 -9.37 -11.11
C GLU A 230 -13.75 -8.34 -11.53
N ASP A 231 -13.92 -7.07 -11.16
CA ASP A 231 -12.95 -6.02 -11.47
C ASP A 231 -11.73 -6.11 -10.53
N ILE A 232 -11.94 -6.52 -9.27
CA ILE A 232 -10.83 -6.88 -8.38
C ILE A 232 -10.02 -8.05 -8.97
N LYS A 233 -10.68 -9.10 -9.49
CA LYS A 233 -9.98 -10.23 -10.13
C LYS A 233 -9.16 -9.80 -11.34
N LYS A 234 -9.66 -8.88 -12.16
CA LYS A 234 -8.88 -8.30 -13.28
C LYS A 234 -7.69 -7.51 -12.77
N LEU A 235 -7.87 -6.72 -11.70
CA LEU A 235 -6.79 -5.97 -11.05
C LEU A 235 -5.69 -6.91 -10.50
N GLU A 236 -6.09 -8.05 -9.94
CA GLU A 236 -5.18 -9.11 -9.45
C GLU A 236 -4.44 -9.83 -10.58
N GLN A 237 -4.86 -9.73 -11.84
CA GLN A 237 -4.16 -10.33 -12.98
C GLN A 237 -3.04 -9.44 -13.52
N ILE A 238 -3.02 -8.15 -13.16
CA ILE A 238 -1.98 -7.23 -13.60
C ILE A 238 -0.63 -7.65 -13.00
N PRO A 239 0.43 -7.82 -13.83
CA PRO A 239 1.79 -8.07 -13.35
C PRO A 239 2.41 -6.76 -12.89
N TRP A 240 1.98 -6.27 -11.72
CA TRP A 240 2.35 -4.97 -11.16
C TRP A 240 3.86 -4.75 -11.07
N GLU A 241 4.64 -5.82 -10.86
CA GLU A 241 6.10 -5.79 -10.83
C GLU A 241 6.75 -5.30 -12.13
N LYS A 242 6.00 -5.34 -13.24
CA LYS A 242 6.44 -4.77 -14.52
C LYS A 242 6.16 -3.28 -14.64
N TYR A 243 5.22 -2.73 -13.87
CA TYR A 243 4.67 -1.40 -14.14
C TYR A 243 4.92 -0.40 -13.02
N VAL A 244 4.90 -0.85 -11.75
CA VAL A 244 4.98 0.04 -10.59
C VAL A 244 6.44 0.31 -10.24
N HIS A 245 6.85 1.57 -10.35
CA HIS A 245 8.11 2.02 -9.76
C HIS A 245 7.88 2.34 -8.28
N ILE A 246 8.56 1.61 -7.40
CA ILE A 246 8.37 1.75 -5.96
C ILE A 246 9.18 2.96 -5.50
N TYR A 247 8.50 3.97 -4.97
CA TYR A 247 9.15 5.14 -4.41
C TYR A 247 9.58 4.90 -2.97
N GLN A 248 8.64 4.40 -2.16
CA GLN A 248 8.93 3.85 -0.84
C GLN A 248 8.06 2.61 -0.64
N PRO A 249 8.61 1.49 -0.16
CA PRO A 249 7.83 0.31 0.11
C PRO A 249 6.95 0.51 1.36
N PRO A 250 5.80 -0.19 1.44
CA PRO A 250 4.99 -0.25 2.65
C PRO A 250 5.68 -1.04 3.76
N THR A 251 5.32 -0.77 5.01
CA THR A 251 5.72 -1.59 6.17
C THR A 251 4.49 -2.09 6.93
N TYR A 252 4.61 -2.46 8.21
CA TYR A 252 3.46 -2.95 8.97
C TYR A 252 2.40 -1.86 9.15
N SER A 253 2.83 -0.65 9.50
CA SER A 253 1.93 0.48 9.80
C SER A 253 2.04 1.63 8.80
N ALA A 254 3.05 1.63 7.92
CA ALA A 254 3.25 2.68 6.94
C ALA A 254 2.82 2.27 5.53
N TRP A 255 2.03 3.14 4.89
CA TRP A 255 1.72 3.10 3.48
C TRP A 255 2.99 3.29 2.65
N GLY A 256 3.15 2.45 1.65
CA GLY A 256 4.11 2.66 0.58
C GLY A 256 3.50 3.49 -0.53
N MET A 257 4.38 3.98 -1.40
CA MET A 257 3.97 4.65 -2.63
C MET A 257 4.75 4.12 -3.81
N GLY A 258 4.05 3.93 -4.91
CA GLY A 258 4.65 3.75 -6.21
C GLY A 258 4.02 4.66 -7.24
N VAL A 259 4.54 4.60 -8.45
CA VAL A 259 4.00 5.29 -9.60
C VAL A 259 4.00 4.33 -10.78
N ILE A 260 2.96 4.40 -11.60
CA ILE A 260 2.98 3.84 -12.96
C ILE A 260 3.02 4.96 -13.97
N TRP A 261 3.53 4.66 -15.16
CA TRP A 261 3.43 5.54 -16.31
C TRP A 261 2.60 4.88 -17.38
N HIS A 262 1.87 5.70 -18.11
CA HIS A 262 1.13 5.29 -19.27
C HIS A 262 1.35 6.30 -20.39
N ARG A 263 1.13 5.83 -21.61
CA ARG A 263 1.28 6.63 -22.81
C ARG A 263 -0.04 6.70 -23.55
N ASN A 264 -0.47 7.91 -23.88
CA ASN A 264 -1.54 8.11 -24.84
C ASN A 264 -1.02 7.71 -26.24
N LYS A 265 -1.63 6.72 -26.89
CA LYS A 265 -1.20 6.18 -28.20
C LYS A 265 -1.37 7.18 -29.35
N GLN A 266 -2.29 8.13 -29.23
CA GLN A 266 -2.54 9.13 -30.28
C GLN A 266 -1.54 10.28 -30.25
N THR A 267 -1.28 10.84 -29.07
CA THR A 267 -0.41 12.01 -28.89
C THR A 267 1.03 11.66 -28.51
N GLY A 268 1.27 10.43 -28.05
CA GLY A 268 2.56 10.00 -27.52
C GLY A 268 2.95 10.69 -26.20
N LYS A 269 2.01 11.41 -25.56
CA LYS A 269 2.23 12.07 -24.27
C LYS A 269 2.26 11.02 -23.15
N VAL A 270 3.24 11.19 -22.25
CA VAL A 270 3.46 10.34 -21.09
C VAL A 270 2.88 11.03 -19.87
N TRP A 271 2.24 10.24 -19.04
CA TRP A 271 1.52 10.65 -17.84
C TRP A 271 1.70 9.59 -16.76
N TYR A 272 1.43 9.94 -15.51
CA TYR A 272 1.61 9.02 -14.39
C TYR A 272 0.40 8.94 -13.46
N LYS A 273 0.25 7.78 -12.82
CA LYS A 273 -0.69 7.58 -11.71
C LYS A 273 0.04 7.13 -10.46
N THR A 274 -0.34 7.72 -9.34
CA THR A 274 0.08 7.34 -8.00
C THR A 274 -0.52 5.98 -7.65
N ILE A 275 0.32 5.08 -7.14
CA ILE A 275 -0.07 3.75 -6.67
C ILE A 275 0.10 3.72 -5.14
N PRO A 276 -0.97 3.93 -4.37
CA PRO A 276 -0.93 3.70 -2.94
C PRO A 276 -0.71 2.21 -2.66
N ILE A 277 0.28 1.90 -1.83
CA ILE A 277 0.60 0.53 -1.45
C ILE A 277 0.23 0.36 0.03
N ALA A 278 -0.79 -0.45 0.31
CA ALA A 278 -1.34 -0.56 1.66
C ALA A 278 -0.31 -1.12 2.68
N PRO A 279 -0.34 -0.64 3.93
CA PRO A 279 0.45 -1.22 5.01
C PRO A 279 0.00 -2.66 5.28
N TYR A 280 0.92 -3.49 5.77
CA TYR A 280 0.63 -4.90 6.01
C TYR A 280 -0.48 -5.11 7.03
N SER A 281 -0.62 -4.23 8.04
CA SER A 281 -1.71 -4.27 9.02
C SER A 281 -3.10 -4.17 8.37
N VAL A 282 -3.27 -3.30 7.37
CA VAL A 282 -4.53 -3.16 6.63
C VAL A 282 -4.81 -4.44 5.83
N VAL A 283 -3.78 -5.00 5.18
CA VAL A 283 -3.91 -6.27 4.45
C VAL A 283 -4.25 -7.42 5.39
N GLN A 284 -3.56 -7.57 6.52
CA GLN A 284 -3.78 -8.64 7.49
C GLN A 284 -5.17 -8.58 8.13
N SER A 285 -5.64 -7.38 8.48
CA SER A 285 -6.98 -7.17 9.06
C SER A 285 -8.09 -7.69 8.13
N LYS A 286 -7.90 -7.59 6.81
CA LYS A 286 -8.81 -8.13 5.80
C LYS A 286 -8.86 -9.66 5.80
N TYR A 287 -7.73 -10.31 6.09
CA TYR A 287 -7.63 -11.77 6.06
C TYR A 287 -7.98 -12.45 7.38
N ALA A 288 -8.33 -11.70 8.43
CA ALA A 288 -8.68 -12.22 9.76
C ALA A 288 -7.79 -13.42 10.12
N ILE A 289 -6.47 -13.23 10.15
CA ILE A 289 -5.58 -14.27 10.67
C ILE A 289 -5.93 -14.41 12.15
N ILE A 290 -6.66 -15.48 12.49
CA ILE A 290 -6.80 -15.96 13.86
C ILE A 290 -5.43 -16.48 14.24
N THR A 291 -4.50 -15.60 14.60
CA THR A 291 -3.34 -15.99 15.39
C THR A 291 -3.79 -16.03 16.85
N ALA A 292 -4.72 -16.92 17.16
CA ALA A 292 -4.83 -17.40 18.54
C ALA A 292 -3.51 -18.13 18.78
N GLY A 293 -2.72 -17.66 19.75
CA GLY A 293 -1.43 -18.25 20.05
C GLY A 293 -1.57 -19.75 20.30
N PHE A 294 -1.05 -20.56 19.39
CA PHE A 294 -0.84 -21.97 19.63
C PHE A 294 0.33 -22.07 20.59
N ILE A 295 0.04 -22.33 21.86
CA ILE A 295 1.03 -22.90 22.77
C ILE A 295 1.19 -24.34 22.29
N SER A 296 2.38 -24.69 21.77
CA SER A 296 2.62 -26.03 21.28
C SER A 296 2.90 -26.94 22.46
N ASP A 297 1.91 -27.73 22.85
CA ASP A 297 2.08 -28.79 23.84
C ASP A 297 2.39 -30.10 23.08
N GLU A 298 3.58 -30.18 22.48
CA GLU A 298 4.28 -31.37 21.92
C GLU A 298 3.51 -32.47 21.15
N ILE A 299 2.24 -32.27 20.78
CA ILE A 299 1.45 -33.22 19.99
C ILE A 299 0.95 -32.45 18.77
N ALA A 300 1.39 -32.89 17.59
CA ALA A 300 1.04 -32.23 16.33
C ALA A 300 -0.44 -32.43 16.02
N ASP A 301 -1.27 -31.44 16.32
CA ASP A 301 -2.65 -31.41 15.85
C ASP A 301 -2.71 -30.96 14.39
N THR A 302 -3.44 -31.74 13.59
CA THR A 302 -3.67 -31.46 12.17
C THR A 302 -4.93 -30.61 12.06
N ILE A 303 -4.85 -29.46 11.39
CA ILE A 303 -6.02 -28.63 11.10
C ILE A 303 -6.67 -29.14 9.80
N ASP A 304 -7.78 -29.85 9.92
CA ASP A 304 -8.67 -30.16 8.79
C ASP A 304 -9.68 -29.03 8.58
N ILE A 305 -9.60 -28.36 7.44
CA ILE A 305 -10.59 -27.35 7.03
C ILE A 305 -11.68 -28.07 6.23
N ILE A 306 -12.83 -28.33 6.86
CA ILE A 306 -14.00 -28.90 6.18
C ILE A 306 -15.00 -27.78 5.87
N GLU A 307 -15.16 -27.47 4.59
CA GLU A 307 -16.20 -26.55 4.12
C GLU A 307 -17.56 -27.27 4.15
N THR A 308 -18.50 -26.79 4.96
CA THR A 308 -19.89 -27.29 4.95
C THR A 308 -20.85 -26.16 4.61
N ASP A 309 -21.36 -26.18 3.38
CA ASP A 309 -22.46 -25.33 2.96
C ASP A 309 -23.76 -25.81 3.62
N LYS A 310 -24.13 -25.19 4.73
CA LYS A 310 -25.48 -25.28 5.28
C LYS A 310 -26.19 -23.94 5.15
N GLY A 311 -26.67 -23.65 3.94
CA GLY A 311 -27.94 -22.99 3.60
C GLY A 311 -28.38 -21.66 4.22
N ASN A 312 -27.74 -21.14 5.28
CA ASN A 312 -28.19 -19.98 6.03
C ASN A 312 -26.98 -19.11 6.43
N GLY A 313 -26.25 -18.59 5.43
CA GLY A 313 -25.45 -17.35 5.52
C GLY A 313 -24.37 -17.19 6.61
N TYR A 314 -24.19 -18.15 7.51
CA TYR A 314 -23.19 -18.15 8.58
C TYR A 314 -22.23 -19.31 8.35
N LYS A 315 -20.94 -18.98 8.22
CA LYS A 315 -19.85 -19.95 8.23
C LYS A 315 -19.45 -20.20 9.67
N TYR A 316 -19.54 -21.44 10.13
CA TYR A 316 -19.11 -21.84 11.47
C TYR A 316 -17.72 -22.47 11.40
N LEU A 317 -16.84 -22.06 12.32
CA LEU A 317 -15.63 -22.82 12.66
C LEU A 317 -16.04 -23.87 13.68
N GLN A 318 -15.92 -25.15 13.32
CA GLN A 318 -16.05 -26.25 14.27
C GLN A 318 -14.66 -26.79 14.55
N LEU A 319 -14.16 -26.55 15.76
CA LEU A 319 -13.00 -27.24 16.29
C LEU A 319 -13.48 -28.63 16.74
N ARG A 320 -12.76 -29.68 16.35
CA ARG A 320 -12.94 -31.02 16.90
C ARG A 320 -11.70 -31.35 17.72
N ASP A 321 -11.95 -31.77 18.96
CA ASP A 321 -11.02 -32.56 19.74
C ASP A 321 -11.01 -34.01 19.22
#